data_AF-A0A349HU56-F1
#
_entry.id   AF-A0A349HU56-F1
#
_cell.length_a   1.000
_cell.length_b   1.000
_cell.length_c   1.000
_cell.angle_alpha   90.00
_cell.angle_beta   90.00
_cell.angle_gamma   90.00
#
_symmetry.space_group_name_H-M   'P 1'
#
loop_
_entity.id
_entity.type
_entity.pdbx_description
1 polymer ?
#
loop_
_entity_poly.entity_id
_entity_poly.type
_entity_poly.pdbx_seq_one_letter_code
_entity_poly.pdbx_strand_id
1 'polypeptide(L)'
;YRKPYSARTAGYISNNIAKRNVFNKYISNYEVKVVISFYDFAEKLKYNINDFIQELNLIKKYYKVKFNYFQDANFFRFSNIYGTEFSFTIIHEKYAEKDIYVLSVWDYTGNTLIFSSKIPDTDRKSFFNKLEKACDEFSNGFINCIGCGKLIPFAANQSQRYYGGIFCKSCWDNKWKDIEEKEDYR
;
A
#
# COMPACT_ATOMS: atom_id res chain seq x y z
N TYR A 1 -1.38 52.87 -29.80
CA TYR A 1 0.07 52.64 -29.56
C TYR A 1 0.30 51.97 -28.20
N ARG A 2 0.28 50.64 -28.14
CA ARG A 2 0.82 49.87 -27.00
C ARG A 2 2.11 49.20 -27.48
N LYS A 3 3.22 49.51 -26.81
CA LYS A 3 4.56 49.00 -27.13
C LYS A 3 4.58 47.46 -27.03
N PRO A 4 5.38 46.79 -27.89
CA PRO A 4 5.49 45.33 -27.89
C PRO A 4 6.19 44.83 -26.62
N TYR A 5 5.67 43.73 -26.07
CA TYR A 5 6.33 42.98 -25.00
C TYR A 5 7.74 42.58 -25.46
N SER A 6 8.76 43.01 -24.73
CA SER A 6 10.16 42.73 -25.05
C SER A 6 10.44 41.23 -25.02
N ALA A 7 11.12 40.72 -26.06
CA ALA A 7 11.56 39.33 -26.23
C ALA A 7 12.40 38.75 -25.06
N ARG A 8 12.87 39.58 -24.12
CA ARG A 8 13.55 39.14 -22.89
C ARG A 8 12.62 38.45 -21.89
N THR A 9 11.33 38.77 -21.87
CA THR A 9 10.38 38.14 -20.92
C THR A 9 9.94 36.75 -21.41
N ALA A 10 9.88 36.55 -22.73
CA ALA A 10 9.57 35.23 -23.32
C ALA A 10 10.72 34.22 -23.15
N GLY A 11 11.98 34.68 -23.20
CA GLY A 11 13.16 33.82 -23.00
C GLY A 11 13.38 33.35 -21.55
N TYR A 12 12.84 34.06 -20.56
CA TYR A 12 12.91 33.65 -19.15
C TYR A 12 11.83 32.64 -18.76
N ILE A 13 10.70 32.65 -19.49
CA ILE A 13 9.61 31.69 -19.29
C ILE A 13 9.94 30.37 -20.01
N SER A 14 10.51 30.41 -21.22
CA SER A 14 10.87 29.19 -21.97
C SER A 14 12.02 28.41 -21.31
N ASN A 15 13.03 29.09 -20.76
CA ASN A 15 14.14 28.42 -20.06
C ASN A 15 13.73 27.83 -18.69
N ASN A 16 12.71 28.39 -18.02
CA ASN A 16 12.18 27.81 -16.79
C ASN A 16 11.20 26.66 -17.04
N ILE A 17 10.47 26.65 -18.16
CA ILE A 17 9.63 25.51 -18.57
C ILE A 17 10.52 24.35 -19.02
N ALA A 18 11.58 24.60 -19.77
CA ALA A 18 12.54 23.56 -20.16
C ALA A 18 13.28 22.98 -18.93
N LYS A 19 13.70 23.82 -17.96
CA LYS A 19 14.30 23.32 -16.71
C LYS A 19 13.30 22.58 -15.81
N ARG A 20 12.02 22.98 -15.77
CA ARG A 20 10.95 22.21 -15.09
C ARG A 20 10.69 20.86 -15.75
N ASN A 21 10.71 20.78 -17.07
CA ASN A 21 10.53 19.51 -17.79
C ASN A 21 11.73 18.58 -17.63
N VAL A 22 12.96 19.12 -17.51
CA VAL A 22 14.15 18.31 -17.19
C VAL A 22 14.13 17.88 -15.72
N PHE A 23 13.74 18.74 -14.75
CA PHE A 23 13.60 18.34 -13.34
C PHE A 23 12.50 17.31 -13.12
N ASN A 24 11.33 17.44 -13.76
CA ASN A 24 10.26 16.44 -13.69
C ASN A 24 10.64 15.11 -14.37
N LYS A 25 11.55 15.13 -15.36
CA LYS A 25 12.07 13.91 -15.98
C LYS A 25 13.10 13.19 -15.10
N TYR A 26 13.76 13.91 -14.18
CA TYR A 26 14.72 13.33 -13.22
C TYR A 26 14.09 12.95 -11.86
N ILE A 27 12.94 13.50 -11.48
CA ILE A 27 12.10 12.96 -10.39
C ILE A 27 11.18 11.85 -10.95
N SER A 28 11.75 10.94 -11.74
CA SER A 28 11.02 9.79 -12.26
C SER A 28 11.41 8.47 -11.60
N ASN A 29 12.39 8.44 -10.67
CA ASN A 29 12.93 7.15 -10.18
C ASN A 29 13.20 7.03 -8.67
N TYR A 30 12.80 7.99 -7.83
CA TYR A 30 12.81 7.78 -6.38
C TYR A 30 11.38 7.74 -5.87
N GLU A 31 10.81 6.53 -5.82
CA GLU A 31 9.62 6.29 -5.01
C GLU A 31 9.96 6.66 -3.57
N VAL A 32 9.40 7.77 -3.10
CA VAL A 32 9.53 8.15 -1.71
C VAL A 32 8.73 7.15 -0.90
N LYS A 33 9.40 6.42 -0.01
CA LYS A 33 8.79 5.48 0.92
C LYS A 33 9.24 5.72 2.35
N VAL A 34 8.32 5.53 3.28
CA VAL A 34 8.62 5.51 4.72
C VAL A 34 8.57 4.05 5.16
N VAL A 35 9.72 3.51 5.57
CA VAL A 35 9.86 2.14 6.05
C VAL A 35 10.20 2.18 7.54
N ILE A 36 9.42 1.47 8.35
CA ILE A 36 9.68 1.27 9.78
C ILE A 36 9.84 -0.23 10.09
N SER A 37 10.42 -0.58 11.24
CA SER A 37 10.49 -1.99 11.63
C SER A 37 9.11 -2.54 11.98
N PHE A 38 8.92 -3.86 11.90
CA PHE A 38 7.70 -4.51 12.35
C PHE A 38 7.38 -4.20 13.83
N TYR A 39 8.40 -4.14 14.70
CA TYR A 39 8.21 -3.80 16.11
C TYR A 39 7.72 -2.36 16.30
N ASP A 40 8.30 -1.39 15.60
CA ASP A 40 7.84 0.01 15.66
C ASP A 40 6.42 0.14 15.12
N PHE A 41 6.11 -0.57 14.04
CA PHE A 41 4.77 -0.64 13.46
C PHE A 41 3.76 -1.23 14.45
N ALA A 42 4.09 -2.36 15.07
CA ALA A 42 3.24 -3.04 16.05
C ALA A 42 3.01 -2.17 17.29
N GLU A 43 4.04 -1.52 17.82
CA GLU A 43 3.89 -0.60 18.96
C GLU A 43 2.99 0.60 18.60
N LYS A 44 3.19 1.23 17.44
CA LYS A 44 2.29 2.30 16.97
C LYS A 44 0.84 1.83 16.82
N LEU A 45 0.64 0.61 16.32
CA LEU A 45 -0.67 -0.02 16.21
C LEU A 45 -1.25 -0.51 17.53
N LYS A 46 -0.46 -0.67 18.60
CA LYS A 46 -0.92 -1.24 19.89
C LYS A 46 -1.61 -0.19 20.75
N TYR A 47 -1.20 1.07 20.65
CA TYR A 47 -1.77 2.18 21.40
C TYR A 47 -2.97 2.81 20.64
N ASN A 48 -3.07 4.13 20.63
CA ASN A 48 -4.17 4.85 20.02
C ASN A 48 -4.03 4.87 18.49
N ILE A 49 -4.88 4.08 17.80
CA ILE A 49 -4.90 3.98 16.33
C ILE A 49 -5.14 5.36 15.69
N ASN A 50 -5.96 6.21 16.32
CA ASN A 50 -6.25 7.54 15.79
C ASN A 50 -5.01 8.42 15.75
N ASP A 51 -4.17 8.37 16.77
CA ASP A 51 -2.92 9.14 16.81
C ASP A 51 -1.98 8.67 15.70
N PHE A 52 -1.89 7.36 15.49
CA PHE A 52 -1.08 6.81 14.40
C PHE A 52 -1.63 7.22 13.02
N ILE A 53 -2.95 7.17 12.80
CA ILE A 53 -3.57 7.63 11.55
C ILE A 53 -3.31 9.13 11.33
N GLN A 54 -3.40 9.95 12.37
CA GLN A 54 -3.09 11.37 12.30
C GLN A 54 -1.62 11.60 11.92
N GLU A 55 -0.69 10.88 12.53
CA GLU A 55 0.73 10.91 12.18
C GLU A 55 0.94 10.58 10.69
N LEU A 56 0.35 9.49 10.20
CA LEU A 56 0.43 9.10 8.78
C LEU A 56 -0.14 10.18 7.86
N ASN A 57 -1.25 10.82 8.23
CA ASN A 57 -1.87 11.90 7.46
C ASN A 57 -1.01 13.18 7.44
N LEU A 58 -0.33 13.51 8.54
CA LEU A 58 0.60 14.64 8.60
C LEU A 58 1.80 14.41 7.69
N ILE A 59 2.38 13.21 7.72
CA ILE A 59 3.47 12.82 6.81
C ILE A 59 3.00 12.95 5.35
N LYS A 60 1.85 12.35 5.01
CA LYS A 60 1.24 12.45 3.67
C LYS A 60 1.09 13.90 3.21
N LYS A 61 0.55 14.78 4.06
CA LYS A 61 0.36 16.20 3.75
C LYS A 61 1.68 16.91 3.50
N TYR A 62 2.69 16.67 4.35
CA TYR A 62 4.03 17.25 4.18
C TYR A 62 4.64 16.87 2.82
N TYR A 63 4.62 15.59 2.46
CA TYR A 63 5.20 15.12 1.20
C TYR A 63 4.44 15.59 -0.03
N LYS A 64 3.10 15.63 0.02
CA LYS A 64 2.29 16.20 -1.07
C LYS A 64 2.65 17.66 -1.35
N VAL A 65 2.82 18.47 -0.30
CA VAL A 65 3.19 19.90 -0.44
C VAL A 65 4.61 20.06 -0.95
N LYS A 66 5.56 19.26 -0.48
CA LYS A 66 6.98 19.43 -0.80
C LYS A 66 7.38 18.87 -2.15
N PHE A 67 6.78 17.77 -2.57
CA PHE A 67 7.24 17.01 -3.74
C PHE A 67 6.18 16.89 -4.84
N ASN A 68 4.98 17.46 -4.64
CA ASN A 68 3.83 17.30 -5.54
C ASN A 68 3.56 15.82 -5.90
N TYR A 69 3.84 14.93 -4.95
CA TYR A 69 3.78 13.48 -5.16
C TYR A 69 2.34 12.98 -5.02
N PHE A 70 1.91 12.17 -5.98
CA PHE A 70 0.62 11.48 -5.96
C PHE A 70 0.75 10.23 -5.10
N GLN A 71 -0.13 10.07 -4.12
CA GLN A 71 0.00 9.07 -3.07
C GLN A 71 -0.61 7.75 -3.53
N ASP A 72 0.20 6.78 -3.94
CA ASP A 72 -0.24 5.40 -4.07
C ASP A 72 -0.17 4.64 -2.73
N ALA A 73 -0.88 3.51 -2.66
CA ALA A 73 -1.00 2.66 -1.47
C ALA A 73 0.35 2.13 -0.93
N ASN A 74 1.45 2.30 -1.68
CA ASN A 74 2.77 1.75 -1.36
C ASN A 74 3.72 2.72 -0.63
N PHE A 75 3.25 3.92 -0.28
CA PHE A 75 4.07 4.96 0.37
C PHE A 75 4.52 4.58 1.79
N PHE A 76 3.63 3.96 2.56
CA PHE A 76 3.93 3.49 3.91
C PHE A 76 4.22 2.01 3.90
N ARG A 77 5.36 1.64 4.50
CA ARG A 77 5.82 0.27 4.57
C ARG A 77 6.35 -0.07 5.96
N PHE A 78 6.36 -1.35 6.27
CA PHE A 78 7.18 -1.88 7.35
C PHE A 78 8.00 -3.06 6.84
N SER A 79 9.09 -3.40 7.53
CA SER A 79 9.90 -4.58 7.24
C SER A 79 9.90 -5.57 8.40
N ASN A 80 9.87 -6.87 8.09
CA ASN A 80 10.07 -7.92 9.09
C ASN A 80 11.56 -8.25 9.29
N ILE A 81 11.83 -9.25 10.14
CA ILE A 81 13.19 -9.66 10.50
C ILE A 81 14.02 -10.19 9.32
N TYR A 82 13.37 -10.60 8.23
CA TYR A 82 14.02 -11.07 7.01
C TYR A 82 14.35 -9.94 6.03
N GLY A 83 14.02 -8.69 6.37
CA GLY A 83 14.19 -7.53 5.49
C GLY A 83 13.15 -7.46 4.36
N THR A 84 12.12 -8.30 4.38
CA THR A 84 11.01 -8.20 3.42
C THR A 84 10.17 -6.97 3.76
N GLU A 85 9.93 -6.12 2.77
CA GLU A 85 9.08 -4.94 2.90
C GLU A 85 7.62 -5.26 2.57
N PHE A 86 6.71 -4.67 3.33
CA PHE A 86 5.27 -4.78 3.14
C PHE A 86 4.64 -3.40 3.12
N SER A 87 3.76 -3.15 2.16
CA SER A 87 2.95 -1.94 2.12
C SER A 87 1.71 -2.11 2.98
N PHE A 88 1.24 -1.04 3.64
CA PHE A 88 0.05 -1.15 4.47
C PHE A 88 -0.90 0.03 4.31
N THR A 89 -2.18 -0.25 4.50
CA THR A 89 -3.25 0.74 4.61
C THR A 89 -4.10 0.44 5.83
N ILE A 90 -4.44 1.48 6.58
CA ILE A 90 -5.44 1.42 7.64
C ILE A 90 -6.67 2.18 7.14
N ILE A 91 -7.80 1.49 7.05
CA ILE A 91 -9.08 2.07 6.63
C ILE A 91 -9.97 2.21 7.86
N HIS A 92 -10.59 3.36 8.01
CA HIS A 92 -11.63 3.61 9.00
C HIS A 92 -12.99 3.34 8.34
N GLU A 93 -13.66 2.29 8.79
CA GLU A 93 -15.02 1.96 8.40
C GLU A 93 -15.97 2.34 9.53
N LYS A 94 -17.00 3.12 9.20
CA LYS A 94 -18.10 3.40 10.13
C LYS A 94 -19.16 2.32 9.98
N TYR A 95 -19.33 1.51 11.03
CA TYR A 95 -20.42 0.54 11.08
C TYR A 95 -21.34 0.89 12.24
N ALA A 96 -22.49 1.49 11.92
CA ALA A 96 -23.38 2.13 12.88
C ALA A 96 -22.64 3.19 13.75
N GLU A 97 -22.61 3.02 15.06
CA GLU A 97 -21.95 3.91 16.04
C GLU A 97 -20.55 3.43 16.47
N LYS A 98 -20.02 2.37 15.86
CA LYS A 98 -18.69 1.84 16.20
C LYS A 98 -17.69 2.16 15.10
N ASP A 99 -16.58 2.78 15.51
CA ASP A 99 -15.42 2.98 14.65
C ASP A 99 -14.70 1.63 14.50
N ILE A 100 -14.65 1.11 13.28
CA ILE A 100 -13.91 -0.12 12.97
C ILE A 100 -12.71 0.26 12.13
N TYR A 101 -11.52 -0.15 12.56
CA TYR A 101 -10.31 -0.02 11.76
C TYR A 101 -9.97 -1.36 11.11
N VAL A 102 -9.66 -1.33 9.82
CA VAL A 102 -9.20 -2.50 9.07
C VAL A 102 -7.77 -2.25 8.64
N LEU A 103 -6.87 -3.17 9.00
CA LEU A 103 -5.52 -3.20 8.45
C LEU A 103 -5.52 -4.09 7.21
N SER A 104 -5.01 -3.56 6.10
CA SER A 104 -4.67 -4.33 4.91
C SER A 104 -3.18 -4.18 4.62
N VAL A 105 -2.50 -5.32 4.52
CA VAL A 105 -1.07 -5.43 4.25
C VAL A 105 -0.85 -6.12 2.92
N TRP A 106 -0.01 -5.53 2.09
CA TRP A 106 0.29 -5.93 0.74
C TRP A 106 1.79 -6.21 0.61
N ASP A 107 2.19 -6.93 -0.44
CA ASP A 107 3.60 -6.97 -0.83
C ASP A 107 4.12 -5.55 -1.14
N TYR A 108 5.44 -5.40 -1.22
CA TYR A 108 6.06 -4.10 -1.48
C TYR A 108 5.66 -3.45 -2.82
N THR A 109 5.05 -4.22 -3.72
CA THR A 109 4.56 -3.74 -5.02
C THR A 109 3.10 -3.31 -4.97
N GLY A 110 2.38 -3.58 -3.89
CA GLY A 110 0.94 -3.31 -3.75
C GLY A 110 0.05 -4.25 -4.54
N ASN A 111 0.59 -5.35 -5.08
CA ASN A 111 -0.13 -6.23 -5.99
C ASN A 111 -0.74 -7.44 -5.28
N THR A 112 -0.18 -7.86 -4.15
CA THR A 112 -0.59 -9.11 -3.48
C THR A 112 -1.01 -8.79 -2.06
N LEU A 113 -2.26 -9.11 -1.70
CA LEU A 113 -2.76 -8.95 -0.34
C LEU A 113 -2.21 -10.09 0.53
N ILE A 114 -1.42 -9.74 1.54
CA ILE A 114 -0.75 -10.67 2.46
C ILE A 114 -1.59 -10.92 3.71
N PHE A 115 -2.19 -9.85 4.23
CA PHE A 115 -2.99 -9.91 5.44
C PHE A 115 -4.09 -8.85 5.39
N SER A 116 -5.29 -9.20 5.79
CA SER A 116 -6.35 -8.21 6.03
C SER A 116 -7.18 -8.64 7.23
N SER A 117 -7.34 -7.74 8.20
CA SER A 117 -8.16 -8.02 9.37
C SER A 117 -8.60 -6.74 10.07
N LYS A 118 -9.73 -6.84 10.76
CA LYS A 118 -10.19 -5.80 11.69
C LYS A 118 -9.19 -5.70 12.83
N ILE A 119 -8.76 -4.49 13.14
CA ILE A 119 -7.88 -4.21 14.27
C ILE A 119 -8.77 -4.23 15.53
N PRO A 120 -8.52 -5.14 16.49
CA PRO A 120 -9.32 -5.20 17.71
C PRO A 120 -9.18 -3.93 18.55
N ASP A 121 -10.23 -3.51 19.26
CA ASP A 121 -10.16 -2.32 20.12
C ASP A 121 -9.25 -2.54 21.34
N THR A 122 -9.21 -3.78 21.85
CA THR A 122 -8.41 -4.20 23.01
C THR A 122 -7.74 -5.55 22.73
N ASP A 123 -6.74 -5.90 23.55
CA ASP A 123 -5.96 -7.15 23.47
C ASP A 123 -5.57 -7.59 22.05
N ARG A 124 -4.62 -6.83 21.46
CA ARG A 124 -4.16 -7.02 20.09
C ARG A 124 -3.10 -8.12 19.94
N LYS A 125 -2.73 -8.85 21.00
CA LYS A 125 -1.64 -9.84 20.94
C LYS A 125 -1.90 -10.91 19.88
N SER A 126 -3.10 -11.47 19.86
CA SER A 126 -3.48 -12.50 18.89
C SER A 126 -3.52 -11.95 17.45
N PHE A 127 -3.88 -10.69 17.28
CA PHE A 127 -3.88 -9.98 16.00
C PHE A 127 -2.44 -9.81 15.48
N PHE A 128 -1.53 -9.32 16.31
CA PHE A 128 -0.13 -9.15 15.93
C PHE A 128 0.55 -10.48 15.61
N ASN A 129 0.29 -11.54 16.38
CA ASN A 129 0.83 -12.87 16.08
C ASN A 129 0.35 -13.40 14.71
N LYS A 130 -0.91 -13.13 14.34
CA LYS A 130 -1.44 -13.53 13.02
C LYS A 130 -0.81 -12.73 11.89
N LEU A 131 -0.64 -11.43 12.09
CA LEU A 131 0.01 -10.54 11.14
C LEU A 131 1.48 -10.93 10.92
N GLU A 132 2.25 -11.06 12.00
CA GLU A 132 3.67 -11.46 11.97
C GLU A 132 3.83 -12.79 11.24
N LYS A 133 3.01 -13.78 11.62
CA LYS A 133 2.99 -15.10 10.97
C LYS A 133 2.72 -15.00 9.47
N ALA A 134 1.73 -14.20 9.04
CA ALA A 134 1.42 -14.05 7.62
C ALA A 134 2.56 -13.39 6.83
N CYS A 135 3.22 -12.38 7.40
CA CYS A 135 4.39 -11.74 6.81
C CYS A 135 5.58 -12.71 6.71
N ASP A 136 5.86 -13.46 7.77
CA ASP A 136 6.95 -14.42 7.81
C ASP A 136 6.72 -15.60 6.85
N GLU A 137 5.48 -16.10 6.77
CA GLU A 137 5.09 -17.11 5.78
C GLU A 137 5.34 -16.60 4.35
N PHE A 138 5.00 -15.34 4.08
CA PHE A 138 5.27 -14.71 2.78
C PHE A 138 6.75 -14.56 2.46
N SER A 139 7.55 -14.11 3.42
CA SER A 139 9.02 -14.05 3.27
C SER A 139 9.62 -15.42 2.97
N ASN A 140 9.00 -16.49 3.44
CA ASN A 140 9.42 -17.87 3.18
C ASN A 140 8.77 -18.49 1.91
N GLY A 141 8.07 -17.69 1.09
CA GLY A 141 7.51 -18.13 -0.18
C GLY A 141 6.13 -18.78 -0.09
N PHE A 142 5.42 -18.64 1.03
CA PHE A 142 4.08 -19.16 1.25
C PHE A 142 3.05 -18.03 1.42
N ILE A 143 1.80 -18.28 1.08
CA ILE A 143 0.71 -17.30 1.28
C ILE A 143 -0.54 -18.02 1.77
N ASN A 144 -1.36 -17.34 2.55
CA ASN A 144 -2.66 -17.87 2.94
C ASN A 144 -3.67 -17.65 1.81
N CYS A 145 -4.34 -18.72 1.40
CA CYS A 145 -5.44 -18.64 0.44
C CYS A 145 -6.52 -17.70 0.98
N ILE A 146 -6.90 -16.66 0.22
CA ILE A 146 -7.91 -15.69 0.65
C ILE A 146 -9.29 -16.34 0.85
N GLY A 147 -9.59 -17.39 0.09
CA GLY A 147 -10.89 -18.08 0.17
C GLY A 147 -11.06 -18.95 1.41
N CYS A 148 -10.02 -19.64 1.87
CA CYS A 148 -10.14 -20.65 2.93
C CYS A 148 -9.07 -20.60 4.02
N GLY A 149 -8.11 -19.67 3.94
CA GLY A 149 -7.02 -19.51 4.91
C GLY A 149 -5.96 -20.60 4.88
N LYS A 150 -6.02 -21.55 3.93
CA LYS A 150 -5.00 -22.61 3.80
C LYS A 150 -3.68 -22.00 3.32
N LEU A 151 -2.58 -22.32 4.01
CA LEU A 151 -1.22 -21.98 3.59
C LEU A 151 -0.84 -22.73 2.30
N ILE A 152 -0.38 -22.01 1.28
CA ILE A 152 -0.02 -22.54 -0.04
C ILE A 152 1.27 -21.92 -0.57
N PRO A 153 2.05 -22.60 -1.43
CA PRO A 153 3.24 -22.01 -2.06
C PRO A 153 2.84 -20.85 -2.97
N PHE A 154 3.42 -19.66 -2.76
CA PHE A 154 3.05 -18.47 -3.52
C PHE A 154 3.40 -18.64 -5.01
N ALA A 155 4.63 -19.03 -5.33
CA ALA A 155 5.12 -19.16 -6.71
C ALA A 155 4.27 -20.11 -7.57
N ALA A 156 3.77 -21.21 -6.99
CA ALA A 156 2.96 -22.19 -7.71
C ALA A 156 1.50 -21.77 -7.94
N ASN A 157 1.03 -20.72 -7.26
CA ASN A 157 -0.38 -20.29 -7.31
C ASN A 157 -0.54 -18.84 -7.79
N GLN A 158 0.50 -18.21 -8.34
CA GLN A 158 0.43 -16.82 -8.81
C GLN A 158 -0.63 -16.56 -9.89
N SER A 159 -0.93 -17.57 -10.71
CA SER A 159 -1.98 -17.52 -11.74
C SER A 159 -3.40 -17.72 -11.20
N GLN A 160 -3.55 -18.15 -9.94
CA GLN A 160 -4.85 -18.34 -9.29
C GLN A 160 -5.20 -17.08 -8.49
N ARG A 161 -5.31 -15.96 -9.21
CA ARG A 161 -5.38 -14.61 -8.65
C ARG A 161 -6.67 -13.93 -9.10
N TYR A 162 -7.34 -13.28 -8.16
CA TYR A 162 -8.43 -12.35 -8.45
C TYR A 162 -8.25 -11.10 -7.59
N TYR A 163 -8.16 -9.93 -8.25
CA TYR A 163 -7.60 -8.69 -7.67
C TYR A 163 -6.25 -8.95 -6.98
N GLY A 164 -6.13 -8.58 -5.70
CA GLY A 164 -4.94 -8.82 -4.89
C GLY A 164 -4.87 -10.18 -4.22
N GLY A 165 -5.93 -10.99 -4.31
CA GLY A 165 -6.02 -12.25 -3.58
C GLY A 165 -5.43 -13.42 -4.35
N ILE A 166 -4.68 -14.27 -3.64
CA ILE A 166 -4.20 -15.57 -4.15
C ILE A 166 -5.06 -16.68 -3.57
N PHE A 167 -5.45 -17.62 -4.41
CA PHE A 167 -6.33 -18.73 -4.06
C PHE A 167 -5.61 -20.07 -4.20
N CYS A 168 -6.01 -21.04 -3.39
CA CYS A 168 -5.64 -22.43 -3.62
C CYS A 168 -6.48 -22.99 -4.76
N LYS A 169 -5.98 -24.04 -5.41
CA LYS A 169 -6.62 -24.65 -6.59
C LYS A 169 -8.11 -24.93 -6.39
N SER A 170 -8.49 -25.49 -5.23
CA SER A 170 -9.90 -25.79 -4.95
C SER A 170 -10.76 -24.53 -4.85
N CYS A 171 -10.30 -23.46 -4.19
CA CYS A 171 -11.06 -22.21 -4.12
C CYS A 171 -11.13 -21.53 -5.49
N TRP A 172 -10.05 -21.62 -6.27
CA TRP A 172 -9.97 -21.07 -7.61
C TRP A 172 -10.98 -21.75 -8.56
N ASP A 173 -10.88 -23.07 -8.70
CA ASP A 173 -11.68 -23.86 -9.63
C ASP A 173 -13.17 -23.86 -9.26
N ASN A 174 -13.51 -23.79 -7.96
CA ASN A 174 -14.91 -23.88 -7.52
C ASN A 174 -15.69 -22.56 -7.62
N LYS A 175 -15.02 -21.40 -7.73
CA LYS A 175 -15.69 -20.10 -7.65
C LYS A 175 -14.99 -19.01 -8.43
N TRP A 176 -13.71 -18.77 -8.13
CA TRP A 176 -13.09 -17.50 -8.52
C TRP A 176 -12.71 -17.44 -9.99
N LYS A 177 -12.37 -18.58 -10.60
CA LYS A 177 -12.12 -18.68 -12.04
C LYS A 177 -13.34 -18.22 -12.85
N ASP A 178 -14.52 -18.75 -12.53
CA ASP A 178 -15.76 -18.40 -13.22
C ASP A 178 -16.18 -16.94 -13.01
N ILE A 179 -15.79 -16.33 -11.90
CA ILE A 179 -16.04 -14.90 -11.63
C ILE A 179 -15.10 -14.04 -12.48
N GLU A 180 -13.80 -14.35 -12.47
CA GLU A 180 -12.79 -13.64 -13.27
C GLU A 180 -13.15 -13.65 -14.77
N GLU A 181 -13.55 -14.82 -15.30
CA GLU A 181 -13.92 -14.96 -16.72
C GLU A 181 -15.16 -14.13 -17.13
N LYS A 182 -15.97 -13.71 -16.17
CA LYS A 182 -17.19 -12.91 -16.40
C LYS A 182 -16.96 -11.40 -16.27
N GLU A 183 -15.82 -10.97 -15.74
CA GLU A 183 -15.48 -9.55 -15.65
C GLU A 183 -15.14 -9.02 -17.05
N ASP A 184 -15.75 -7.89 -17.42
CA ASP A 184 -15.39 -7.17 -18.64
C ASP A 184 -14.40 -6.06 -18.28
N TYR A 185 -13.13 -6.27 -18.60
CA TYR A 185 -12.06 -5.30 -18.34
C TYR A 185 -11.90 -4.26 -19.47
N ARG A 186 -12.96 -4.01 -20.25
CA ARG A 186 -12.97 -3.06 -21.38
C ARG A 186 -13.30 -1.63 -20.98
#